data_AF-A0A942BU26-F1
#
_entry.id   AF-A0A942BU26-F1
#
_cell.length_a   1.000
_cell.length_b   1.000
_cell.length_c   1.000
_cell.angle_alpha   90.00
_cell.angle_beta   90.00
_cell.angle_gamma   90.00
#
_symmetry.space_group_name_H-M   'P 1'
#
loop_
_entity.id
_entity.type
_entity.pdbx_description
1 polymer ?
#
loop_
_entity_poly.entity_id
_entity_poly.type
_entity_poly.pdbx_seq_one_letter_code
_entity_poly.pdbx_strand_id
1 'polypeptide(L)'
;MNQLERRDRPRSSLWQVDRADFDGTTIERIFIKIAIGIAQHEKDLRWAGTNTAAIDPPKEVINALFGKCPLVSPMGLYFATSVGELVTNEESVRIQTMRHPKTDCFVGAFIAVRDWQWFINLSDIEFSQYAARSMSGQQIGKDGKPPVYHLETINFPAKGKLSGQINIDWDRVDR
;
A
#
# COMPACT_ATOMS: atom_id res chain seq x y z
N MET A 1 -0.94 19.86 62.59
CA MET A 1 -0.95 18.54 61.94
C MET A 1 -2.26 18.44 61.15
N ASN A 2 -2.29 18.91 59.89
CA ASN A 2 -3.50 18.99 59.06
C ASN A 2 -3.44 17.94 57.95
N GLN A 3 -4.30 16.91 58.03
CA GLN A 3 -4.44 15.82 57.05
C GLN A 3 -5.53 16.11 56.01
N LEU A 4 -5.47 17.23 55.29
CA LEU A 4 -6.45 17.54 54.25
C LEU A 4 -5.82 18.13 52.98
N GLU A 5 -4.87 17.40 52.40
CA GLU A 5 -4.49 17.60 50.99
C GLU A 5 -4.18 16.25 50.33
N ARG A 6 -5.14 15.32 50.32
CA ARG A 6 -5.16 14.30 49.27
C ARG A 6 -5.68 14.97 48.01
N ARG A 7 -4.76 15.60 47.26
CA ARG A 7 -4.97 16.02 45.87
C ARG A 7 -5.58 14.86 45.11
N ASP A 8 -6.80 15.04 44.62
CA ASP A 8 -7.35 14.27 43.51
C ASP A 8 -6.42 14.47 42.32
N ARG A 9 -5.43 13.58 42.18
CA ARG A 9 -4.67 13.49 40.94
C ARG A 9 -5.69 13.13 39.87
N PRO A 10 -5.80 13.89 38.77
CA PRO A 10 -6.61 13.47 37.65
C PRO A 10 -6.13 12.08 37.26
N ARG A 11 -7.03 11.08 37.36
CA ARG A 11 -6.77 9.73 36.85
C ARG A 11 -6.33 9.92 35.41
N SER A 12 -5.09 9.53 35.09
CA SER A 12 -4.63 9.47 33.72
C SER A 12 -5.60 8.58 32.98
N SER A 13 -6.52 9.17 32.21
CA SER A 13 -7.37 8.39 31.31
C SER A 13 -6.41 7.70 30.37
N LEU A 14 -6.33 6.37 30.45
CA LEU A 14 -5.54 5.58 29.52
C LEU A 14 -5.94 6.02 28.11
N TRP A 15 -4.96 6.47 27.33
CA TRP A 15 -5.18 6.91 25.96
C TRP A 15 -5.73 5.72 25.17
N GLN A 16 -7.01 5.77 24.82
CA GLN A 16 -7.66 4.72 24.05
C GLN A 16 -7.25 4.85 22.59
N VAL A 17 -6.57 3.82 22.08
CA VAL A 17 -6.20 3.70 20.67
C VAL A 17 -7.27 2.85 19.99
N ASP A 18 -7.92 3.42 18.97
CA ASP A 18 -8.84 2.69 18.09
C ASP A 18 -8.04 1.76 17.19
N ARG A 19 -8.34 0.46 17.22
CA ARG A 19 -7.65 -0.57 16.44
C ARG A 19 -8.59 -1.22 15.44
N ALA A 20 -8.09 -1.48 14.25
CA ALA A 20 -8.75 -2.29 13.23
C ALA A 20 -7.75 -3.28 12.64
N ASP A 21 -8.22 -4.49 12.36
CA ASP A 21 -7.41 -5.55 11.75
C ASP A 21 -7.92 -5.83 10.34
N PHE A 22 -7.01 -5.91 9.38
CA PHE A 22 -7.31 -6.20 7.98
C PHE A 22 -6.53 -7.43 7.51
N ASP A 23 -7.14 -8.17 6.59
CA ASP A 23 -6.46 -9.23 5.85
C ASP A 23 -5.67 -8.61 4.68
N GLY A 24 -4.35 -8.62 4.80
CA GLY A 24 -3.42 -8.11 3.79
C GLY A 24 -3.51 -8.86 2.47
N THR A 25 -3.76 -10.18 2.49
CA THR A 25 -3.92 -10.98 1.27
C THR A 25 -5.17 -10.57 0.49
N THR A 26 -6.26 -10.25 1.19
CA THR A 26 -7.48 -9.70 0.55
C THR A 26 -7.22 -8.33 -0.05
N ILE A 27 -6.52 -7.44 0.65
CA ILE A 27 -6.15 -6.13 0.12
C ILE A 27 -5.27 -6.29 -1.13
N GLU A 28 -4.24 -7.12 -1.09
CA GLU A 28 -3.36 -7.37 -2.23
C GLU A 28 -4.15 -7.90 -3.44
N ARG A 29 -5.05 -8.88 -3.23
CA ARG A 29 -5.95 -9.39 -4.30
C ARG A 29 -6.82 -8.29 -4.92
N ILE A 30 -7.35 -7.36 -4.12
CA ILE A 30 -8.13 -6.22 -4.62
C ILE A 30 -7.25 -5.32 -5.48
N PHE A 31 -6.02 -5.04 -5.05
CA PHE A 31 -5.09 -4.16 -5.75
C PHE A 31 -4.62 -4.77 -7.07
N ILE A 32 -4.41 -6.09 -7.11
CA ILE A 32 -4.14 -6.83 -8.36
C ILE A 32 -5.31 -6.68 -9.33
N LYS A 33 -6.57 -6.85 -8.88
CA LYS A 33 -7.77 -6.67 -9.73
C LYS A 33 -7.83 -5.28 -10.34
N ILE A 34 -7.60 -4.26 -9.52
CA ILE A 34 -7.61 -2.86 -9.96
C ILE A 34 -6.51 -2.63 -11.00
N ALA A 35 -5.29 -3.08 -10.73
CA ALA A 35 -4.15 -2.91 -11.62
C ALA A 35 -4.39 -3.57 -12.99
N ILE A 36 -4.85 -4.82 -13.02
CA ILE A 36 -5.17 -5.54 -14.25
C ILE A 36 -6.33 -4.86 -14.99
N GLY A 37 -7.40 -4.51 -14.27
CA GLY A 37 -8.59 -3.89 -14.88
C GLY A 37 -8.25 -2.60 -15.62
N ILE A 38 -7.39 -1.76 -15.06
CA ILE A 38 -6.96 -0.53 -15.71
C ILE A 38 -5.98 -0.82 -16.86
N ALA A 39 -5.01 -1.73 -16.65
CA ALA A 39 -4.03 -2.09 -17.66
C ALA A 39 -4.69 -2.64 -18.95
N GLN A 40 -5.81 -3.37 -18.82
CA GLN A 40 -6.56 -3.89 -19.96
C GLN A 40 -7.18 -2.82 -20.85
N HIS A 41 -7.36 -1.60 -20.35
CA HIS A 41 -7.87 -0.47 -21.14
C HIS A 41 -6.76 0.25 -21.92
N GLU A 42 -5.48 -0.04 -21.67
CA GLU A 42 -4.36 0.55 -22.38
C GLU A 42 -3.97 -0.31 -23.59
N LYS A 43 -4.27 0.21 -24.79
CA LYS A 43 -3.86 -0.42 -26.04
C LYS A 43 -2.34 -0.55 -26.08
N ASP A 44 -1.88 -1.70 -26.58
CA ASP A 44 -0.45 -2.05 -26.75
C ASP A 44 0.37 -2.24 -25.47
N LEU A 45 -0.25 -2.12 -24.28
CA LEU A 45 0.44 -2.39 -23.03
C LEU A 45 0.75 -3.90 -22.91
N ARG A 46 2.00 -4.21 -22.52
CA ARG A 46 2.52 -5.57 -22.43
C ARG A 46 3.13 -5.86 -21.07
N TRP A 47 2.99 -7.06 -20.56
CA TRP A 47 3.59 -7.48 -19.29
C TRP A 47 5.11 -7.51 -19.35
N ALA A 48 5.76 -6.98 -18.32
CA ALA A 48 7.18 -7.20 -18.10
C ALA A 48 7.45 -8.69 -17.83
N GLY A 49 8.61 -9.19 -18.28
CA GLY A 49 9.01 -10.60 -18.14
C GLY A 49 8.45 -11.51 -19.24
N THR A 50 7.14 -11.45 -19.52
CA THR A 50 6.49 -12.34 -20.51
C THR A 50 6.26 -11.69 -21.88
N ASN A 51 6.23 -10.36 -21.95
CA ASN A 51 5.89 -9.58 -23.15
C ASN A 51 4.52 -9.92 -23.76
N THR A 52 3.62 -10.57 -22.99
CA THR A 52 2.24 -10.84 -23.38
C THR A 52 1.40 -9.58 -23.30
N ALA A 53 0.27 -9.53 -24.01
CA ALA A 53 -0.64 -8.38 -23.94
C ALA A 53 -1.22 -8.23 -22.52
N ALA A 54 -1.57 -7.00 -22.11
CA ALA A 54 -2.12 -6.72 -20.77
C ALA A 54 -3.36 -7.59 -20.41
N ILE A 55 -4.15 -7.98 -21.42
CA ILE A 55 -5.30 -8.88 -21.26
C ILE A 55 -4.94 -10.33 -20.91
N ASP A 56 -3.68 -10.71 -21.09
CA ASP A 56 -3.14 -12.05 -20.86
C ASP A 56 -2.08 -12.03 -19.73
N PRO A 57 -2.52 -11.91 -18.46
CA PRO A 57 -1.62 -11.84 -17.31
C PRO A 57 -0.80 -13.13 -17.10
N PRO A 58 0.45 -13.01 -16.61
CA PRO A 58 1.26 -14.16 -16.22
C PRO A 58 0.53 -15.06 -15.21
N LYS A 59 0.81 -16.38 -15.27
CA LYS A 59 0.15 -17.40 -14.46
C LYS A 59 0.30 -17.14 -12.96
N GLU A 60 1.44 -16.62 -12.55
CA GLU A 60 1.78 -16.25 -11.17
C GLU A 60 0.82 -15.16 -10.66
N VAL A 61 0.56 -14.14 -11.48
CA VAL A 61 -0.38 -13.05 -11.17
C VAL A 61 -1.81 -13.59 -11.09
N ILE A 62 -2.21 -14.49 -12.01
CA ILE A 62 -3.52 -15.15 -11.96
C ILE A 62 -3.67 -15.97 -10.68
N ASN A 63 -2.66 -16.76 -10.31
CA ASN A 63 -2.71 -17.57 -9.10
C ASN A 63 -2.84 -16.70 -7.84
N ALA A 64 -2.08 -15.60 -7.76
CA ALA A 64 -2.18 -14.65 -6.67
C ALA A 64 -3.55 -13.96 -6.61
N LEU A 65 -4.10 -13.55 -7.76
CA LEU A 65 -5.43 -12.95 -7.89
C LEU A 65 -6.54 -13.81 -7.25
N PHE A 66 -6.42 -15.13 -7.42
CA PHE A 66 -7.36 -16.12 -6.87
C PHE A 66 -6.94 -16.67 -5.50
N GLY A 67 -5.91 -16.11 -4.86
CA GLY A 67 -5.44 -16.54 -3.54
C GLY A 67 -4.82 -17.95 -3.52
N LYS A 68 -4.38 -18.48 -4.66
CA LYS A 68 -3.77 -19.81 -4.75
C LYS A 68 -2.30 -19.81 -4.32
N CYS A 69 -1.60 -18.69 -4.54
CA CYS A 69 -0.21 -18.51 -4.16
C CYS A 69 0.00 -17.06 -3.69
N PRO A 70 0.69 -16.80 -2.57
CA PRO A 70 1.05 -15.45 -2.20
C PRO A 70 2.06 -14.86 -3.19
N LEU A 71 2.03 -13.54 -3.39
CA LEU A 71 3.13 -12.85 -4.08
C LEU A 71 4.31 -12.72 -3.13
N VAL A 72 5.50 -13.06 -3.63
CA VAL A 72 6.76 -12.96 -2.89
C VAL A 72 7.59 -11.85 -3.52
N SER A 73 8.27 -11.06 -2.68
CA SER A 73 9.19 -10.01 -3.12
C SER A 73 10.14 -10.53 -4.22
N PRO A 74 10.30 -9.80 -5.34
CA PRO A 74 9.92 -8.40 -5.52
C PRO A 74 8.45 -8.17 -5.90
N MET A 75 7.66 -9.21 -6.15
CA MET A 75 6.22 -9.07 -6.40
C MET A 75 5.45 -8.83 -5.09
N GLY A 76 4.32 -8.13 -5.18
CA GLY A 76 3.40 -7.92 -4.07
C GLY A 76 3.16 -6.46 -3.74
N LEU A 77 2.46 -6.23 -2.63
CA LEU A 77 2.03 -4.92 -2.21
C LEU A 77 3.09 -4.20 -1.36
N TYR A 78 3.35 -2.96 -1.73
CA TYR A 78 4.29 -2.07 -1.07
C TYR A 78 3.58 -0.80 -0.60
N PHE A 79 3.97 -0.29 0.57
CA PHE A 79 3.47 0.96 1.12
C PHE A 79 4.53 2.06 1.08
N ALA A 80 4.17 3.24 0.60
CA ALA A 80 5.13 4.29 0.26
C ALA A 80 4.96 5.61 1.03
N THR A 81 3.99 5.72 1.93
CA THR A 81 3.68 7.01 2.59
C THR A 81 4.85 7.56 3.42
N SER A 82 5.07 8.87 3.30
CA SER A 82 6.01 9.64 4.11
C SER A 82 5.39 9.96 5.48
N VAL A 83 6.06 9.54 6.55
CA VAL A 83 5.66 9.92 7.91
C VAL A 83 5.99 11.39 8.09
N GLY A 84 4.99 12.22 8.40
CA GLY A 84 5.16 13.66 8.66
C GLY A 84 4.78 14.60 7.51
N GLU A 85 4.28 14.09 6.38
CA GLU A 85 3.64 14.96 5.37
C GLU A 85 2.27 15.44 5.85
N LEU A 86 1.96 16.71 5.58
CA LEU A 86 0.66 17.32 5.85
C LEU A 86 -0.42 16.53 5.11
N VAL A 87 -1.28 15.86 5.86
CA VAL A 87 -2.49 15.20 5.36
C VAL A 87 -3.31 16.25 4.61
N THR A 88 -3.39 16.12 3.29
CA THR A 88 -4.29 16.98 2.52
C THR A 88 -5.71 16.44 2.72
N ASN A 89 -6.64 17.30 3.15
CA ASN A 89 -8.05 16.92 3.35
C ASN A 89 -8.79 16.65 2.02
N GLU A 90 -8.09 16.57 0.89
CA GLU A 90 -8.68 16.25 -0.39
C GLU A 90 -9.02 14.77 -0.44
N GLU A 91 -10.31 14.46 -0.51
CA GLU A 91 -10.78 13.10 -0.78
C GLU A 91 -10.51 12.75 -2.24
N SER A 92 -9.32 12.22 -2.49
CA SER A 92 -8.90 11.78 -3.81
C SER A 92 -8.52 10.30 -3.81
N VAL A 93 -8.88 9.64 -4.90
CA VAL A 93 -8.36 8.32 -5.27
C VAL A 93 -7.62 8.51 -6.59
N ARG A 94 -6.33 8.15 -6.61
CA ARG A 94 -5.53 8.15 -7.83
C ARG A 94 -5.06 6.73 -8.10
N ILE A 95 -5.23 6.30 -9.34
CA ILE A 95 -4.71 5.03 -9.80
C ILE A 95 -3.96 5.26 -11.10
N GLN A 96 -2.75 4.72 -11.19
CA GLN A 96 -1.88 4.89 -12.34
C GLN A 96 -1.16 3.57 -12.62
N THR A 97 -1.19 3.12 -13.88
CA THR A 97 -0.38 1.98 -14.31
C THR A 97 1.09 2.36 -14.28
N MET A 98 1.91 1.38 -13.93
CA MET A 98 3.35 1.55 -13.77
C MET A 98 4.04 0.76 -14.87
N ARG A 99 5.02 1.41 -15.50
CA ARG A 99 5.73 0.88 -16.66
C ARG A 99 7.24 0.84 -16.39
N HIS A 100 7.91 -0.15 -16.94
CA HIS A 100 9.35 -0.29 -16.84
C HIS A 100 10.04 0.80 -17.70
N PRO A 101 10.98 1.59 -17.15
CA PRO A 101 11.46 2.82 -17.76
C PRO A 101 12.26 2.59 -19.05
N LYS A 102 12.76 1.37 -19.29
CA LYS A 102 13.54 1.06 -20.50
C LYS A 102 12.73 0.30 -21.56
N THR A 103 11.72 -0.46 -21.15
CA THR A 103 11.00 -1.37 -22.05
C THR A 103 9.56 -0.96 -22.27
N ASP A 104 9.06 0.01 -21.50
CA ASP A 104 7.68 0.49 -21.49
C ASP A 104 6.64 -0.61 -21.19
N CYS A 105 7.10 -1.75 -20.65
CA CYS A 105 6.23 -2.86 -20.26
C CYS A 105 5.56 -2.58 -18.90
N PHE A 106 4.33 -3.04 -18.73
CA PHE A 106 3.58 -3.04 -17.49
C PHE A 106 4.27 -3.83 -16.38
N VAL A 107 4.39 -3.22 -15.21
CA VAL A 107 5.00 -3.84 -14.02
C VAL A 107 4.05 -3.88 -12.83
N GLY A 108 2.93 -3.16 -12.88
CA GLY A 108 2.04 -3.02 -11.74
C GLY A 108 1.30 -1.69 -11.72
N ALA A 109 0.82 -1.26 -10.55
CA ALA A 109 0.10 0.00 -10.42
C ALA A 109 0.47 0.76 -9.14
N PHE A 110 0.38 2.08 -9.23
CA PHE A 110 0.39 2.99 -8.11
C PHE A 110 -1.07 3.33 -7.75
N ILE A 111 -1.43 3.14 -6.48
CA ILE A 111 -2.77 3.39 -5.94
C ILE A 111 -2.61 4.30 -4.72
N ALA A 112 -3.20 5.49 -4.79
CA ALA A 112 -3.25 6.43 -3.68
C ALA A 112 -4.70 6.68 -3.26
N VAL A 113 -4.95 6.62 -1.95
CA VAL A 113 -6.22 6.98 -1.32
C VAL A 113 -5.89 8.01 -0.25
N ARG A 114 -6.29 9.28 -0.47
CA ARG A 114 -5.78 10.41 0.33
C ARG A 114 -4.25 10.39 0.33
N ASP A 115 -3.61 10.45 1.50
CA ASP A 115 -2.14 10.40 1.61
C ASP A 115 -1.57 8.98 1.68
N TRP A 116 -2.42 7.95 1.68
CA TRP A 116 -1.97 6.57 1.73
C TRP A 116 -1.62 6.08 0.34
N GLN A 117 -0.34 5.81 0.15
CA GLN A 117 0.23 5.49 -1.14
C GLN A 117 0.74 4.08 -1.17
N TRP A 118 0.30 3.35 -2.18
CA TRP A 118 0.58 1.94 -2.36
C TRP A 118 1.09 1.69 -3.76
N PHE A 119 1.94 0.68 -3.86
CA PHE A 119 2.41 0.16 -5.12
C PHE A 119 2.24 -1.35 -5.12
N ILE A 120 1.51 -1.86 -6.11
CA ILE A 120 1.39 -3.29 -6.35
C ILE A 120 2.36 -3.67 -7.46
N ASN A 121 3.45 -4.37 -7.12
CA ASN A 121 4.41 -4.90 -8.10
C ASN A 121 3.92 -6.27 -8.59
N LEU A 122 3.78 -6.42 -9.90
CA LEU A 122 3.37 -7.66 -10.55
C LEU A 122 4.44 -8.19 -11.50
N SER A 123 5.67 -7.70 -11.36
CA SER A 123 6.84 -8.18 -12.09
C SER A 123 7.90 -8.73 -11.13
N ASP A 124 8.75 -9.60 -11.65
CA ASP A 124 9.95 -10.14 -10.98
C ASP A 124 11.10 -9.12 -10.92
N ILE A 125 10.86 -7.89 -11.35
CA ILE A 125 11.85 -6.82 -11.38
C ILE A 125 11.75 -6.02 -10.07
N GLU A 126 12.90 -5.80 -9.44
CA GLU A 126 12.99 -5.06 -8.19
C GLU A 126 12.48 -3.63 -8.30
N PHE A 127 11.83 -3.17 -7.21
CA PHE A 127 11.32 -1.80 -7.13
C PHE A 127 12.42 -0.74 -7.22
N SER A 128 13.65 -1.07 -6.84
CA SER A 128 14.85 -0.22 -6.94
C SER A 128 15.09 0.33 -8.36
N GLN A 129 14.51 -0.31 -9.38
CA GLN A 129 14.66 0.08 -10.78
C GLN A 129 13.64 1.11 -11.25
N TYR A 130 12.62 1.43 -10.44
CA TYR A 130 11.50 2.31 -10.78
C TYR A 130 11.40 3.53 -9.88
N ALA A 131 10.77 4.58 -10.40
CA ALA A 131 10.35 5.74 -9.63
C ALA A 131 8.85 5.96 -9.83
N ALA A 132 8.11 6.08 -8.73
CA ALA A 132 6.75 6.59 -8.73
C ALA A 132 6.76 8.03 -8.19
N ARG A 133 5.70 8.79 -8.48
CA ARG A 133 5.47 10.11 -7.86
C ARG A 133 4.23 10.06 -6.99
N SER A 134 4.34 10.56 -5.77
CA SER A 134 3.23 10.75 -4.86
C SER A 134 2.22 11.76 -5.40
N MET A 135 1.09 11.89 -4.70
CA MET A 135 0.13 12.99 -4.92
C MET A 135 0.79 14.37 -4.73
N SER A 136 1.69 14.49 -3.75
CA SER A 136 2.49 15.70 -3.49
C SER A 136 3.65 15.91 -4.49
N GLY A 137 3.83 15.00 -5.45
CA GLY A 137 4.92 15.04 -6.43
C GLY A 137 6.27 14.51 -5.92
N GLN A 138 6.33 14.04 -4.67
CA GLN A 138 7.50 13.40 -4.08
C GLN A 138 7.83 12.08 -4.80
N GLN A 139 9.11 11.85 -5.04
CA GLN A 139 9.58 10.60 -5.63
C GLN A 139 9.58 9.47 -4.60
N ILE A 140 9.06 8.31 -4.99
CA ILE A 140 9.10 7.05 -4.26
C ILE A 140 9.92 6.07 -5.10
N GLY A 141 10.81 5.31 -4.46
CA GLY A 141 11.69 4.38 -5.16
C GLY A 141 13.01 5.01 -5.53
N LYS A 142 13.52 4.75 -6.74
CA LYS A 142 14.91 4.99 -7.16
C LYS A 142 15.45 6.40 -6.83
N ASP A 143 15.91 6.59 -5.59
CA ASP A 143 16.46 7.81 -4.94
C ASP A 143 15.48 8.70 -4.15
N GLY A 144 14.32 8.17 -3.76
CA GLY A 144 13.42 8.71 -2.74
C GLY A 144 13.31 7.80 -1.50
N LYS A 145 12.21 7.88 -0.74
CA LYS A 145 11.97 6.94 0.38
C LYS A 145 11.65 5.54 -0.20
N PRO A 146 12.34 4.47 0.24
CA PRO A 146 12.01 3.12 -0.21
C PRO A 146 10.64 2.73 0.36
N PRO A 147 9.76 2.13 -0.45
CA PRO A 147 8.49 1.65 0.06
C PRO A 147 8.70 0.35 0.86
N VAL A 148 7.77 0.07 1.77
CA VAL A 148 7.81 -1.07 2.67
C VAL A 148 6.96 -2.19 2.08
N TYR A 149 7.59 -3.33 1.79
CA TYR A 149 6.88 -4.54 1.40
C TYR A 149 6.02 -5.06 2.56
N HIS A 150 4.77 -5.43 2.27
CA HIS A 150 3.85 -6.05 3.23
C HIS A 150 3.83 -5.35 4.60
N LEU A 151 3.55 -4.05 4.59
CA LEU A 151 3.47 -3.26 5.81
C LEU A 151 2.48 -3.90 6.81
N GLU A 152 2.92 -4.10 8.05
CA GLU A 152 2.12 -4.75 9.09
C GLU A 152 1.24 -3.79 9.88
N THR A 153 1.60 -2.50 9.93
CA THR A 153 0.90 -1.51 10.77
C THR A 153 0.88 -0.12 10.15
N ILE A 154 -0.31 0.49 10.12
CA ILE A 154 -0.52 1.89 9.75
C ILE A 154 -1.04 2.63 10.98
N ASN A 155 -0.30 3.66 11.41
CA ASN A 155 -0.76 4.59 12.44
C ASN A 155 -1.33 5.84 11.78
N PHE A 156 -2.48 6.32 12.26
CA PHE A 156 -3.13 7.50 11.70
C PHE A 156 -3.81 8.34 12.80
N PRO A 157 -3.99 9.65 12.56
CA PRO A 157 -4.73 10.49 13.47
C PRO A 157 -6.22 10.15 13.43
N ALA A 158 -6.83 9.94 14.59
CA ALA A 158 -8.28 9.83 14.77
C ALA A 158 -8.74 10.97 15.68
N LYS A 159 -9.76 11.73 15.26
CA LYS A 159 -10.31 12.87 16.03
C LYS A 159 -9.25 13.91 16.47
N GLY A 160 -8.26 14.19 15.62
CA GLY A 160 -7.22 15.19 15.89
C GLY A 160 -6.11 14.76 16.85
N LYS A 161 -6.03 13.47 17.21
CA LYS A 161 -4.97 12.86 18.03
C LYS A 161 -4.42 11.63 17.31
N LEU A 162 -3.13 11.32 17.42
CA LEU A 162 -2.54 10.04 16.97
C LEU A 162 -3.11 8.91 17.84
N SER A 163 -4.26 8.37 17.47
CA SER A 163 -4.97 7.36 18.27
C SER A 163 -5.66 6.29 17.41
N GLY A 164 -5.34 6.18 16.12
CA GLY A 164 -5.81 5.10 15.25
C GLY A 164 -4.67 4.19 14.81
N GLN A 165 -4.91 2.88 14.82
CA GLN A 165 -3.98 1.86 14.35
C GLN A 165 -4.72 0.85 13.48
N ILE A 166 -4.20 0.59 12.28
CA ILE A 166 -4.60 -0.53 11.44
C ILE A 166 -3.47 -1.56 11.48
N ASN A 167 -3.80 -2.79 11.85
CA ASN A 167 -2.91 -3.93 11.69
C ASN A 167 -3.29 -4.68 10.41
N ILE A 168 -2.29 -5.15 9.68
CA ILE A 168 -2.46 -5.89 8.44
C ILE A 168 -1.84 -7.27 8.63
N ASP A 169 -2.67 -8.29 8.56
CA ASP A 169 -2.27 -9.69 8.70
C ASP A 169 -2.03 -10.30 7.31
N TRP A 170 -0.79 -10.72 7.05
CA TRP A 170 -0.35 -11.30 5.78
C TRP A 170 -0.36 -12.84 5.78
N ASP A 171 -0.49 -13.46 6.94
CA ASP A 171 -0.44 -14.93 7.11
C ASP A 171 -1.84 -15.57 7.08
N ARG A 172 -2.88 -14.74 6.94
CA ARG A 172 -4.27 -15.17 6.90
C ARG A 172 -4.62 -15.80 5.54
N VAL A 173 -4.11 -17.01 5.31
CA VAL A 173 -4.56 -17.83 4.18
C VAL A 173 -5.97 -18.31 4.52
N ASP A 174 -6.97 -17.87 3.76
CA ASP A 174 -8.34 -18.42 3.78
C ASP A 174 -8.23 -19.95 3.63
N ARG A 175 -8.41 -20.69 4.74
CA ARG A 175 -8.43 -22.16 4.78
C ARG A 175 -9.77 -22.70 4.32
#